data_AF-A0A8J6PKT6-F1
#
_entry.id   AF-A0A8J6PKT6-F1
#
_cell.length_a   1.000
_cell.length_b   1.000
_cell.length_c   1.000
_cell.angle_alpha   90.00
_cell.angle_beta   90.00
_cell.angle_gamma   90.00
#
_symmetry.space_group_name_H-M   'P 1'
#
loop_
_entity.id
_entity.type
_entity.pdbx_description
1 polymer ?
#
loop_
_entity_poly.entity_id
_entity_poly.type
_entity_poly.pdbx_seq_one_letter_code
_entity_poly.pdbx_strand_id
1 'polypeptide(L)' 'MSAPLATDSADRRYVLSLGCRDRTGIVARISGFIADLGGSIVEAGYHSDTDTGWF' A
#
# COMPACT_ATOMS: atom_id res chain seq x y z
N MET A 1 -23.18 -28.94 19.14
CA MET A 1 -22.64 -27.69 19.72
C MET A 1 -21.46 -27.28 18.87
N SER A 2 -21.69 -26.51 17.81
CA SER A 2 -20.63 -26.02 16.93
C SER A 2 -20.20 -24.63 17.39
N ALA A 3 -18.88 -24.45 17.55
CA ALA A 3 -18.26 -23.21 17.98
C ALA A 3 -18.55 -22.05 17.01
N PRO A 4 -18.61 -20.79 17.50
CA PRO A 4 -18.69 -19.65 16.60
C PRO A 4 -17.37 -19.56 15.82
N LEU A 5 -17.47 -19.64 14.50
CA LEU A 5 -16.36 -19.36 13.59
C LEU A 5 -15.89 -17.93 13.88
N ALA A 6 -14.58 -17.81 14.08
CA ALA A 6 -13.90 -16.55 14.35
C ALA A 6 -14.43 -15.44 13.43
N THR A 7 -14.66 -14.27 14.03
CA THR A 7 -15.00 -13.02 13.36
C THR A 7 -14.32 -12.95 12.00
N ASP A 8 -15.10 -13.06 10.93
CA ASP A 8 -14.66 -12.72 9.59
C ASP A 8 -14.02 -11.34 9.70
N SER A 9 -12.69 -11.29 9.58
CA SER A 9 -11.95 -10.03 9.65
C SER A 9 -12.26 -9.35 8.33
N ALA A 10 -13.44 -8.73 8.26
CA ALA A 10 -14.07 -8.21 7.04
C ALA A 10 -13.00 -7.65 6.11
N ASP A 11 -12.88 -8.18 4.88
CA ASP A 11 -11.86 -7.81 3.87
C ASP A 11 -11.50 -6.31 3.94
N ARG A 12 -10.48 -5.97 4.74
CA ARG A 12 -10.19 -4.58 5.08
C ARG A 12 -9.31 -4.01 3.99
N ARG A 13 -9.87 -3.05 3.26
CA ARG A 13 -9.14 -2.32 2.22
C ARG A 13 -8.66 -0.99 2.77
N TYR A 14 -7.41 -0.67 2.48
CA TYR A 14 -6.76 0.57 2.88
C TYR A 14 -6.28 1.31 1.64
N VAL A 15 -6.33 2.64 1.70
CA VAL A 15 -5.78 3.52 0.66
C VAL A 15 -4.61 4.28 1.27
N LEU A 16 -3.44 4.16 0.64
CA LEU A 16 -2.25 4.93 1.00
C LEU A 16 -2.03 5.99 -0.08
N SER A 17 -2.14 7.26 0.31
CA SER A 17 -1.82 8.41 -0.55
C SER A 17 -0.66 9.18 0.07
N LEU A 18 0.37 9.44 -0.74
CA LEU A 18 1.54 10.21 -0.33
C LEU A 18 2.07 11.01 -1.49
N GLY A 19 2.82 12.07 -1.17
CA GLY A 19 3.64 12.80 -2.11
C GLY A 19 5.01 13.05 -1.49
N CYS A 20 6.08 12.91 -2.26
CA CYS A 20 7.44 13.17 -1.78
C CYS A 20 8.38 13.64 -2.89
N ARG A 21 9.57 14.11 -2.53
CA ARG A 21 10.61 14.43 -3.52
C ARG A 21 10.98 13.16 -4.27
N ASP A 22 10.94 13.21 -5.60
CA ASP A 22 11.21 12.03 -6.42
C ASP A 22 12.66 11.57 -6.24
N ARG A 23 12.80 10.26 -5.98
CA ARG A 23 14.08 9.56 -5.81
C ARG A 23 13.88 8.09 -6.11
N THR A 24 14.92 7.45 -6.64
CA THR A 24 14.94 6.02 -6.87
C THR A 24 14.64 5.25 -5.58
N GLY A 25 13.73 4.26 -5.68
CA GLY A 25 13.41 3.35 -4.59
C GLY A 25 12.16 3.69 -3.77
N ILE A 26 11.43 4.76 -4.09
CA ILE A 26 10.14 5.07 -3.42
C ILE A 26 9.19 3.88 -3.52
N VAL A 27 8.91 3.39 -4.74
CA VAL A 27 8.01 2.25 -4.96
C VAL A 27 8.51 1.00 -4.25
N ALA A 28 9.81 0.68 -4.36
CA ALA A 28 10.41 -0.49 -3.71
C ALA A 28 10.27 -0.45 -2.18
N ARG A 29 10.42 0.73 -1.57
CA ARG A 29 10.27 0.89 -0.12
C ARG A 29 8.82 0.75 0.33
N ILE A 30 7.86 1.30 -0.42
CA ILE A 30 6.44 1.21 -0.10
C ILE A 30 5.94 -0.23 -0.27
N SER A 31 6.25 -0.88 -1.39
CA SER A 31 5.83 -2.25 -1.64
C SER A 31 6.45 -3.23 -0.65
N GLY A 32 7.73 -3.05 -0.31
CA GLY A 32 8.40 -3.81 0.75
C GLY A 32 7.72 -3.66 2.11
N PHE A 33 7.44 -2.41 2.53
CA PHE A 33 6.72 -2.15 3.77
C PHE A 33 5.34 -2.82 3.83
N ILE A 34 4.57 -2.77 2.72
CA ILE A 34 3.26 -3.43 2.64
C ILE A 34 3.41 -4.95 2.73
N ALA A 35 4.39 -5.53 2.03
CA ALA A 35 4.66 -6.95 2.04
C ALA A 35 5.09 -7.45 3.43
N ASP A 36 5.92 -6.68 4.16
CA ASP A 36 6.35 -7.00 5.53
C ASP A 36 5.18 -7.08 6.51
N LEU A 37 4.08 -6.36 6.22
CA LEU A 37 2.82 -6.42 6.99
C LEU A 37 1.88 -7.55 6.53
N GLY A 38 2.27 -8.36 5.54
CA GLY A 38 1.42 -9.37 4.92
C GLY A 38 0.30 -8.80 4.04
N GLY A 39 0.40 -7.54 3.65
CA GLY A 39 -0.57 -6.87 2.79
C GLY A 39 -0.39 -7.22 1.32
N SER A 40 -1.47 -7.04 0.54
CA SER A 40 -1.45 -7.17 -0.91
C SER A 40 -1.96 -5.89 -1.56
N ILE A 41 -1.25 -5.44 -2.60
CA ILE A 41 -1.63 -4.25 -3.38
C ILE A 41 -2.62 -4.69 -4.46
N VAL A 42 -3.87 -4.28 -4.34
CA VAL A 42 -4.93 -4.60 -5.32
C VAL A 42 -5.08 -3.54 -6.41
N GLU A 43 -4.67 -2.30 -6.12
CA GLU A 43 -4.69 -1.17 -7.03
C GLU A 43 -3.51 -0.24 -6.68
N ALA A 44 -2.87 0.34 -7.69
CA ALA A 44 -1.82 1.31 -7.50
C ALA A 44 -1.80 2.35 -8.62
N GLY A 45 -1.64 3.62 -8.24
CA GLY A 45 -1.44 4.75 -9.16
C GLY A 45 -0.17 5.51 -8.77
N TYR A 46 0.60 5.92 -9.77
CA TYR A 46 1.86 6.64 -9.59
C TYR A 46 1.93 7.79 -10.58
N HIS A 47 2.47 8.93 -10.15
CA HIS A 47 2.71 10.06 -11.03
C HIS A 47 4.04 10.72 -10.65
N SER A 48 5.01 10.68 -11.55
CA SER A 48 6.24 11.48 -11.42
C SER A 48 6.06 12.78 -12.19
N ASP A 49 6.03 13.90 -11.47
CA ASP A 49 6.12 15.24 -12.03
C ASP A 49 7.61 15.61 -12.18
N THR A 50 8.10 15.54 -13.42
CA THR A 50 9.50 15.85 -13.75
C THR A 50 9.82 17.34 -13.69
N ASP A 51 8.82 18.22 -13.80
CA ASP A 51 9.02 19.66 -13.80
C ASP A 51 9.29 20.16 -12.37
N THR A 52 8.54 19.62 -11.41
CA THR A 52 8.71 19.96 -10.00
C THR A 52 9.61 18.99 -9.24
N GLY A 53 9.86 17.79 -9.77
CA GLY A 53 10.63 16.73 -9.12
C GLY A 53 9.89 16.06 -7.97
N TRP A 54 8.56 15.94 -8.09
CA TRP A 54 7.69 15.30 -7.12
C TRP A 54 7.18 13.95 -7.62
N PHE A 55 7.01 13.03 -6.68
CA PHE A 55 6.37 11.73 -6.84
C PHE A 55 5.11 11.67 -5.97
#